data_AF-A0ABD5MAM8-F1
#
_entry.id   AF-A0ABD5MAM8-F1
#
_cell.length_a   1.000
_cell.length_b   1.000
_cell.length_c   1.000
_cell.angle_alpha   90.00
_cell.angle_beta   90.00
_cell.angle_gamma   90.00
#
_symmetry.space_group_name_H-M   'P 1'
#
loop_
_entity.id
_entity.type
_entity.pdbx_description
1 polymer ?
#
loop_
_entity_poly.entity_id
_entity_poly.type
_entity_poly.pdbx_seq_one_letter_code
_entity_poly.pdbx_strand_id
1 'polypeptide(L)'
;MTNKKKRQRGSRTHGGGSHKNRRGAGHRGGRGNAGRDKHEHHNHPPLGKEGFNSVNSRKTKTVSIKEIDEDIYEIEIGLKDVEEVDGITIIEDSKPIADGGAVLEKGSSDSQLESAPGAEEDNMRYKVDLPEYVEGYDEVDQVKLLDSGKIMNSFSAELDDCSRSAKRTITGAGGFVYYNLDSEGFSKATRPASVISKWHFKNSGNKNEDKVDDLNKYLEKVESGETLEFHEFDDLVEAGQAADPELAYEVMRGHAENLDDLDGIDVINIMRSREFADKYHFDPSVFEQLIGSYLGDLDPSDEQLELLRIGMSENYSVEDVLAGLDRIHDRFHIAQYDDRSELREQRIAEEERMYLLTVDGLVDWV
;
A
#
# COMPACT_ATOMS: atom_id res chain seq x y z
N MET A 1 62.46 4.19 12.47
CA MET A 1 62.74 3.53 13.77
C MET A 1 62.78 2.01 13.58
N THR A 2 63.65 1.29 14.29
CA THR A 2 63.70 -0.19 14.23
C THR A 2 62.48 -0.82 14.90
N ASN A 3 61.88 -1.84 14.27
CA ASN A 3 60.69 -2.50 14.80
C ASN A 3 60.98 -3.29 16.11
N LYS A 4 59.92 -3.56 16.90
CA LYS A 4 60.01 -4.29 18.18
C LYS A 4 60.76 -5.61 18.05
N LYS A 5 60.55 -6.35 16.94
CA LYS A 5 61.17 -7.65 16.66
C LYS A 5 62.70 -7.55 16.49
N LYS A 6 63.20 -6.57 15.74
CA LYS A 6 64.64 -6.32 15.54
C LYS A 6 65.35 -5.99 16.85
N ARG A 7 64.68 -5.29 17.77
CA ARG A 7 65.22 -4.90 19.09
C ARG A 7 65.29 -6.05 20.11
N GLN A 8 64.77 -7.24 19.81
CA GLN A 8 64.76 -8.35 20.78
C GLN A 8 66.05 -9.20 20.79
N ARG A 9 66.97 -9.03 19.83
CA ARG A 9 68.25 -9.77 19.85
C ARG A 9 69.04 -9.37 21.11
N GLY A 10 69.48 -10.34 21.91
CA GLY A 10 70.19 -10.12 23.17
C GLY A 10 69.30 -9.97 24.41
N SER A 11 67.97 -9.85 24.29
CA SER A 11 67.07 -9.69 25.45
C SER A 11 66.77 -10.96 26.24
N ARG A 12 67.37 -12.10 25.85
CA ARG A 12 67.16 -13.46 26.36
C ARG A 12 65.75 -14.02 26.17
N THR A 13 64.67 -13.31 26.54
CA THR A 13 63.29 -13.86 26.60
C THR A 13 62.28 -13.23 25.64
N HIS A 14 62.69 -12.26 24.80
CA HIS A 14 61.82 -11.63 23.80
C HIS A 14 60.50 -11.06 24.38
N GLY A 15 60.53 -10.56 25.62
CA GLY A 15 59.35 -10.03 26.32
C GLY A 15 58.33 -11.08 26.76
N GLY A 16 58.72 -12.36 26.86
CA GLY A 16 57.87 -13.46 27.34
C GLY A 16 57.87 -13.66 28.86
N GLY A 17 58.50 -12.76 29.61
CA GLY A 17 58.76 -12.93 31.03
C GLY A 17 59.81 -14.03 31.27
N SER A 18 59.51 -14.97 32.15
CA SER A 18 60.38 -16.10 32.48
C SER A 18 60.64 -17.01 31.27
N HIS A 19 61.86 -17.54 31.12
CA HIS A 19 62.23 -18.54 30.10
C HIS A 19 61.48 -19.89 30.23
N LYS A 20 60.69 -20.08 31.29
CA LYS A 20 59.79 -21.23 31.46
C LYS A 20 58.39 -20.98 30.87
N ASN A 21 58.05 -19.75 30.51
CA ASN A 21 56.84 -19.38 29.77
C ASN A 21 57.05 -19.57 28.24
N ARG A 22 56.00 -19.38 27.43
CA ARG A 22 56.05 -19.53 25.96
C ARG A 22 56.65 -20.87 25.48
N ARG A 23 56.23 -21.97 26.13
CA ARG A 23 56.55 -23.36 25.71
C ARG A 23 55.51 -23.84 24.69
N GLY A 24 54.89 -24.99 24.92
CA GLY A 24 53.84 -25.55 24.08
C GLY A 24 52.44 -25.01 24.39
N ALA A 25 51.43 -25.79 23.99
CA ALA A 25 50.01 -25.47 24.13
C ALA A 25 49.56 -25.20 25.57
N GLY A 26 50.26 -25.75 26.58
CA GLY A 26 49.96 -25.47 27.99
C GLY A 26 50.11 -23.99 28.38
N HIS A 27 50.90 -23.19 27.65
CA HIS A 27 50.96 -21.75 27.87
C HIS A 27 49.69 -21.01 27.41
N ARG A 28 48.83 -21.67 26.63
CA ARG A 28 47.58 -21.14 26.06
C ARG A 28 46.37 -21.99 26.46
N GLY A 29 46.43 -22.68 27.60
CA GLY A 29 45.33 -23.51 28.09
C GLY A 29 44.96 -24.74 27.24
N GLY A 30 45.66 -25.02 26.14
CA GLY A 30 45.35 -26.08 25.20
C GLY A 30 45.58 -25.68 23.74
N ARG A 31 45.04 -26.45 22.79
CA ARG A 31 45.05 -26.12 21.36
C ARG A 31 43.63 -25.77 20.93
N GLY A 32 43.47 -24.74 20.09
CA GLY A 32 42.16 -24.27 19.64
C GLY A 32 41.33 -23.76 20.83
N ASN A 33 40.04 -24.09 20.85
CA ASN A 33 39.10 -23.72 21.91
C ASN A 33 39.05 -24.75 23.05
N ALA A 34 40.19 -25.35 23.39
CA ALA A 34 40.27 -26.33 24.46
C ALA A 34 40.06 -25.66 25.82
N GLY A 35 39.13 -26.18 26.61
CA GLY A 35 38.76 -25.56 27.89
C GLY A 35 37.68 -24.48 27.79
N ARG A 36 37.04 -24.30 26.62
CA ARG A 36 35.91 -23.37 26.38
C ARG A 36 34.71 -23.57 27.31
N ASP A 37 34.63 -24.70 27.98
CA ASP A 37 33.58 -25.09 28.93
C ASP A 37 34.14 -25.29 30.35
N LYS A 38 35.41 -24.96 30.59
CA LYS A 38 36.14 -25.23 31.84
C LYS A 38 37.03 -24.05 32.26
N HIS A 39 38.35 -24.17 32.12
CA HIS A 39 39.33 -23.19 32.62
C HIS A 39 39.49 -21.96 31.72
N GLU A 40 39.03 -22.04 30.47
CA GLU A 40 38.93 -20.92 29.52
C GLU A 40 37.47 -20.73 29.09
N HIS A 41 36.51 -20.83 30.02
CA HIS A 41 35.09 -20.69 29.65
C HIS A 41 34.65 -19.25 29.37
N HIS A 42 35.40 -18.27 29.86
CA HIS A 42 35.03 -16.86 29.72
C HIS A 42 34.99 -16.44 28.25
N ASN A 43 33.97 -15.68 27.85
CA ASN A 43 33.75 -15.16 26.49
C ASN A 43 33.56 -16.22 25.40
N HIS A 44 33.23 -17.47 25.75
CA HIS A 44 32.71 -18.44 24.79
C HIS A 44 31.18 -18.48 24.86
N PRO A 45 30.48 -18.63 23.71
CA PRO A 45 29.04 -18.89 23.73
C PRO A 45 28.77 -20.23 24.43
N PRO A 46 27.61 -20.36 25.12
CA PRO A 46 27.24 -21.59 25.81
C PRO A 46 27.16 -22.76 24.82
N LEU A 47 27.37 -23.97 25.33
CA LEU A 47 27.17 -25.18 24.55
C LEU A 47 25.66 -25.46 24.45
N GLY A 48 25.17 -25.71 23.25
CA GLY A 48 23.76 -26.02 23.01
C GLY A 48 23.43 -26.05 21.52
N LYS A 49 22.22 -26.52 21.23
CA LYS A 49 21.54 -26.29 19.95
C LYS A 49 20.26 -25.53 20.27
N GLU A 50 20.00 -24.46 19.53
CA GLU A 50 18.81 -23.63 19.71
C GLU A 50 18.18 -23.39 18.34
N GLY A 51 16.84 -23.43 18.28
CA GLY A 51 16.07 -23.18 17.07
C GLY A 51 16.09 -24.30 16.02
N PHE A 52 15.67 -23.95 14.81
CA PHE A 52 15.68 -24.79 13.61
C PHE A 52 15.83 -23.89 12.37
N ASN A 53 16.29 -24.44 11.25
CA ASN A 53 16.36 -23.72 9.97
C ASN A 53 15.20 -24.17 9.08
N SER A 54 14.42 -23.22 8.56
CA SER A 54 13.40 -23.51 7.55
C SER A 54 14.06 -23.91 6.22
N VAL A 55 13.44 -24.83 5.48
CA VAL A 55 13.89 -25.25 4.14
C VAL A 55 13.41 -24.25 3.08
N ASN A 56 12.25 -23.62 3.30
CA ASN A 56 11.58 -22.75 2.32
C ASN A 56 11.66 -21.27 2.75
N SER A 57 12.85 -20.78 3.12
CA SER A 57 13.02 -19.37 3.43
C SER A 57 12.96 -18.54 2.15
N ARG A 58 12.02 -17.59 2.08
CA ARG A 58 11.98 -16.58 1.01
C ARG A 58 13.09 -15.55 1.21
N LYS A 59 13.73 -15.14 0.11
CA LYS A 59 14.65 -14.01 0.08
C LYS A 59 13.85 -12.75 -0.21
N THR A 60 13.86 -11.82 0.74
CA THR A 60 13.21 -10.52 0.57
C THR A 60 14.26 -9.43 0.56
N LYS A 61 14.25 -8.60 -0.48
CA LYS A 61 15.02 -7.35 -0.50
C LYS A 61 14.14 -6.24 0.04
N THR A 62 14.71 -5.37 0.86
CA THR A 62 13.98 -4.26 1.46
C THR A 62 14.45 -2.94 0.89
N VAL A 63 13.51 -2.05 0.60
CA VAL A 63 13.75 -0.67 0.18
C VAL A 63 13.09 0.25 1.18
N SER A 64 13.63 1.43 1.41
CA SER A 64 13.00 2.43 2.26
C SER A 64 12.33 3.55 1.47
N ILE A 65 11.23 4.10 2.01
CA ILE A 65 10.57 5.28 1.43
C ILE A 65 11.55 6.44 1.24
N LYS A 66 12.43 6.66 2.23
CA LYS A 66 13.44 7.70 2.16
C LYS A 66 14.33 7.61 0.92
N GLU A 67 14.80 6.41 0.55
CA GLU A 67 15.67 6.24 -0.61
C GLU A 67 14.95 6.70 -1.89
N ILE A 68 13.68 6.31 -2.04
CA ILE A 68 12.84 6.71 -3.18
C ILE A 68 12.58 8.23 -3.16
N ASP A 69 12.26 8.81 -2.01
CA ASP A 69 12.00 10.25 -1.86
C ASP A 69 13.22 11.10 -2.17
N GLU A 70 14.43 10.65 -1.77
CA GLU A 70 15.69 11.31 -2.10
C GLU A 70 15.98 11.26 -3.61
N ASP A 71 15.72 10.14 -4.30
CA ASP A 71 15.87 10.03 -5.75
C ASP A 71 14.87 10.92 -6.50
N ILE A 72 13.60 10.94 -6.07
CA ILE A 72 12.57 11.83 -6.62
C ILE A 72 12.97 13.29 -6.45
N TYR A 73 13.48 13.65 -5.27
CA TYR A 73 13.95 15.01 -5.03
C TYR A 73 15.12 15.40 -5.95
N GLU A 74 16.07 14.48 -6.19
CA GLU A 74 17.19 14.72 -7.11
C GLU A 74 16.72 14.91 -8.56
N ILE A 75 15.65 14.22 -8.97
CA ILE A 75 14.99 14.41 -10.27
C ILE A 75 14.33 15.79 -10.34
N GLU A 76 13.56 16.19 -9.32
CA GLU A 76 12.83 17.45 -9.28
C GLU A 76 13.75 18.67 -9.39
N ILE A 77 14.91 18.64 -8.72
CA ILE A 77 15.91 19.73 -8.79
C ILE A 77 16.80 19.66 -10.05
N GLY A 78 16.61 18.67 -10.92
CA GLY A 78 17.36 18.47 -12.15
C GLY A 78 18.82 18.03 -11.93
N LEU A 79 19.11 17.35 -10.82
CA LEU A 79 20.42 16.70 -10.62
C LEU A 79 20.52 15.36 -11.33
N LYS A 80 19.38 14.69 -11.54
CA LYS A 80 19.22 13.45 -12.29
C LYS A 80 18.09 13.61 -13.30
N ASP A 81 18.21 12.93 -14.44
CA ASP A 81 17.10 12.76 -15.35
C ASP A 81 16.31 11.49 -14.95
N VAL A 82 14.99 11.46 -15.22
CA VAL A 82 14.14 10.29 -14.93
C VAL A 82 14.67 9.03 -15.62
N GLU A 83 15.19 9.17 -16.84
CA GLU A 83 15.78 8.07 -17.61
C GLU A 83 17.04 7.47 -16.97
N GLU A 84 17.66 8.15 -16.00
CA GLU A 84 18.81 7.63 -15.25
C GLU A 84 18.42 6.75 -14.06
N VAL A 85 17.14 6.78 -13.64
CA VAL A 85 16.64 6.01 -12.49
C VAL A 85 15.59 5.02 -12.97
N ASP A 86 16.00 3.75 -13.07
CA ASP A 86 15.11 2.66 -13.44
C ASP A 86 13.89 2.58 -12.48
N GLY A 87 12.72 2.27 -13.03
CA GLY A 87 11.48 2.10 -12.27
C GLY A 87 10.77 3.38 -11.80
N ILE A 88 11.34 4.58 -12.00
CA ILE A 88 10.64 5.85 -11.74
C ILE A 88 10.08 6.41 -13.05
N THR A 89 8.79 6.74 -13.04
CA THR A 89 8.11 7.38 -14.17
C THR A 89 7.33 8.60 -13.72
N ILE A 90 7.31 9.65 -14.54
CA ILE A 90 6.47 10.83 -14.32
C ILE A 90 5.12 10.59 -14.98
N ILE A 91 4.05 10.78 -14.22
CA ILE A 91 2.68 10.78 -14.74
C ILE A 91 2.25 12.25 -14.91
N GLU A 92 2.10 12.70 -16.16
CA GLU A 92 1.69 14.07 -16.50
C GLU A 92 0.18 14.34 -16.33
N ASP A 93 -0.61 13.32 -15.96
CA ASP A 93 -2.06 13.42 -15.81
C ASP A 93 -2.53 12.85 -14.46
N SER A 94 -2.94 13.70 -13.53
CA SER A 94 -4.16 13.47 -12.72
C SER A 94 -4.40 14.60 -11.72
N LYS A 95 -5.68 14.98 -11.64
CA LYS A 95 -6.26 15.99 -10.73
C LYS A 95 -5.83 15.78 -9.27
N PRO A 96 -5.72 16.86 -8.46
CA PRO A 96 -5.31 16.78 -7.07
C PRO A 96 -6.19 15.80 -6.28
N ILE A 97 -5.54 14.85 -5.60
CA ILE A 97 -6.18 13.98 -4.61
C ILE A 97 -6.58 14.89 -3.46
N ALA A 98 -7.80 14.69 -2.98
CA ALA A 98 -8.26 15.27 -1.73
C ALA A 98 -7.22 15.08 -0.64
N ASP A 99 -6.82 16.20 -0.04
CA ASP A 99 -6.02 16.27 1.17
C ASP A 99 -6.82 15.65 2.34
N GLY A 100 -6.94 14.32 2.32
CA GLY A 100 -7.91 13.57 3.09
C GLY A 100 -7.58 13.61 4.57
N GLY A 101 -8.12 14.61 5.26
CA GLY A 101 -8.47 14.58 6.67
C GLY A 101 -7.30 14.46 7.65
N ALA A 102 -6.83 15.63 8.09
CA ALA A 102 -6.27 15.94 9.40
C ALA A 102 -5.92 14.75 10.33
N VAL A 103 -4.63 14.45 10.45
CA VAL A 103 -4.06 13.92 11.71
C VAL A 103 -3.49 15.09 12.50
N LEU A 104 -4.26 15.56 13.47
CA LEU A 104 -3.74 16.33 14.59
C LEU A 104 -2.79 15.44 15.42
N GLU A 105 -1.50 15.78 15.48
CA GLU A 105 -0.88 16.02 16.79
C GLU A 105 0.33 16.96 16.75
N LYS A 106 0.41 17.78 17.81
CA LYS A 106 1.23 18.98 18.03
C LYS A 106 2.73 18.71 18.17
N GLY A 107 3.55 19.64 17.67
CA GLY A 107 4.95 19.76 18.08
C GLY A 107 5.71 20.96 17.50
N SER A 108 5.83 22.03 18.30
CA SER A 108 6.84 23.10 18.28
C SER A 108 6.88 24.16 17.14
N SER A 109 6.40 25.35 17.53
CA SER A 109 6.99 26.70 17.40
C SER A 109 7.39 27.26 16.04
N ASP A 110 6.78 28.41 15.76
CA ASP A 110 7.28 29.56 15.00
C ASP A 110 7.87 29.28 13.61
N SER A 111 7.04 29.47 12.59
CA SER A 111 7.40 30.39 11.50
C SER A 111 6.13 30.87 10.80
N GLN A 112 6.02 32.19 10.71
CA GLN A 112 5.06 32.86 9.84
C GLN A 112 5.39 32.45 8.40
N LEU A 113 4.49 31.71 7.74
CA LEU A 113 4.54 31.52 6.30
C LEU A 113 3.66 32.61 5.68
N GLU A 114 4.34 33.64 5.15
CA GLU A 114 3.79 34.50 4.12
C GLU A 114 3.47 33.63 2.90
N SER A 115 2.21 33.67 2.46
CA SER A 115 1.79 33.12 1.19
C SER A 115 2.46 33.90 0.04
N ALA A 116 3.41 33.26 -0.62
CA ALA A 116 3.94 33.75 -1.89
C ALA A 116 2.89 33.51 -3.00
N PRO A 117 2.54 34.54 -3.80
CA PRO A 117 1.59 34.40 -4.89
C PRO A 117 2.29 33.93 -6.16
N GLY A 118 1.79 32.84 -6.76
CA GLY A 118 2.14 32.42 -8.12
C GLY A 118 3.11 31.24 -8.21
N ALA A 119 2.59 30.04 -7.94
CA ALA A 119 3.00 28.83 -8.63
C ALA A 119 1.69 28.17 -9.09
N GLU A 120 1.51 28.00 -10.40
CA GLU A 120 0.68 26.89 -10.86
C GLU A 120 1.40 25.66 -10.30
N GLU A 121 0.82 24.99 -9.30
CA GLU A 121 1.41 23.79 -8.71
C GLU A 121 1.36 22.68 -9.76
N ASP A 122 2.43 22.56 -10.53
CA ASP A 122 2.75 21.38 -11.33
C ASP A 122 2.91 20.20 -10.35
N ASN A 123 1.79 19.60 -9.94
CA ASN A 123 1.74 18.41 -9.11
C ASN A 123 2.22 17.20 -9.94
N MET A 124 3.51 17.17 -10.26
CA MET A 124 4.15 16.01 -10.88
C MET A 124 3.99 14.81 -9.95
N ARG A 125 3.24 13.80 -10.39
CA ARG A 125 3.12 12.55 -9.65
C ARG A 125 4.12 11.56 -10.18
N TYR A 126 4.93 11.04 -9.26
CA TYR A 126 5.87 9.98 -9.54
C TYR A 126 5.20 8.63 -9.34
N LYS A 127 5.38 7.73 -10.29
CA LYS A 127 5.07 6.32 -10.14
C LYS A 127 6.36 5.53 -10.04
N VAL A 128 6.42 4.66 -9.05
CA VAL A 128 7.61 3.88 -8.71
C VAL A 128 7.27 2.40 -8.80
N ASP A 129 7.84 1.71 -9.79
CA ASP A 129 7.83 0.27 -9.91
C ASP A 129 9.03 -0.28 -9.11
N LEU A 130 8.76 -0.87 -7.95
CA LEU A 130 9.82 -1.38 -7.07
C LEU A 130 10.60 -2.56 -7.67
N PRO A 131 9.96 -3.54 -8.34
CA PRO A 131 10.68 -4.54 -9.13
C PRO A 131 11.72 -3.98 -10.10
N GLU A 132 11.39 -2.90 -10.82
CA GLU A 132 12.34 -2.25 -11.75
C GLU A 132 13.37 -1.37 -11.03
N TYR A 133 12.96 -0.65 -9.98
CA TYR A 133 13.82 0.25 -9.21
C TYR A 133 14.93 -0.50 -8.44
N VAL A 134 14.66 -1.74 -8.04
CA VAL A 134 15.59 -2.50 -7.19
C VAL A 134 16.58 -3.31 -8.02
N GLU A 135 17.85 -2.93 -7.93
CA GLU A 135 18.94 -3.72 -8.53
C GLU A 135 18.92 -5.19 -8.07
N GLY A 136 18.99 -6.14 -8.99
CA GLY A 136 19.04 -7.57 -8.66
C GLY A 136 17.72 -8.13 -8.13
N TYR A 137 16.59 -7.58 -8.56
CA TYR A 137 15.25 -8.15 -8.35
C TYR A 137 15.20 -9.65 -8.72
N ASP A 138 15.85 -10.04 -9.82
CA ASP A 138 15.92 -11.43 -10.30
C ASP A 138 16.58 -12.42 -9.31
N GLU A 139 17.31 -11.94 -8.31
CA GLU A 139 18.00 -12.78 -7.31
C GLU A 139 17.18 -13.00 -6.03
N VAL A 140 16.05 -12.31 -5.89
CA VAL A 140 15.17 -12.34 -4.72
C VAL A 140 13.77 -12.79 -5.09
N ASP A 141 13.02 -13.25 -4.10
CA ASP A 141 11.65 -13.74 -4.33
C ASP A 141 10.62 -12.61 -4.27
N GLN A 142 10.93 -11.52 -3.57
CA GLN A 142 10.06 -10.35 -3.44
C GLN A 142 10.83 -9.11 -2.94
N VAL A 143 10.28 -7.94 -3.24
CA VAL A 143 10.70 -6.65 -2.68
C VAL A 143 9.69 -6.14 -1.66
N LYS A 144 10.20 -5.69 -0.51
CA LYS A 144 9.38 -5.11 0.54
C LYS A 144 9.73 -3.66 0.81
N LEU A 145 8.74 -2.78 0.71
CA LEU A 145 8.89 -1.37 1.08
C LEU A 145 8.77 -1.18 2.60
N LEU A 146 9.70 -0.45 3.18
CA LEU A 146 9.76 -0.14 4.60
C LEU A 146 9.66 1.36 4.85
N ASP A 147 9.04 1.68 5.96
CA ASP A 147 8.90 3.04 6.45
C ASP A 147 10.19 3.45 7.16
N SER A 148 10.92 4.35 6.54
CA SER A 148 12.04 5.01 7.17
C SER A 148 12.21 6.40 6.57
N GLY A 149 12.62 7.36 7.40
CA GLY A 149 12.79 8.75 7.03
C GLY A 149 11.49 9.53 6.98
N LYS A 150 11.51 10.65 6.27
CA LYS A 150 10.36 11.50 6.00
C LYS A 150 10.10 11.47 4.51
N ILE A 151 8.84 11.52 4.13
CA ILE A 151 8.41 11.72 2.76
C ILE A 151 8.19 13.22 2.56
N MET A 152 8.75 13.79 1.51
CA MET A 152 8.53 15.18 1.10
C MET A 152 7.67 15.23 -0.16
N ASN A 153 7.78 14.21 -1.01
CA ASN A 153 7.15 14.13 -2.31
C ASN A 153 6.00 13.11 -2.33
N SER A 154 4.92 13.42 -3.05
CA SER A 154 3.83 12.46 -3.28
C SER A 154 4.18 11.50 -4.43
N PHE A 155 4.15 10.19 -4.17
CA PHE A 155 4.35 9.18 -5.22
C PHE A 155 3.47 7.96 -5.01
N SER A 156 3.15 7.25 -6.10
CA SER A 156 2.45 5.98 -6.06
C SER A 156 3.42 4.83 -6.32
N ALA A 157 3.24 3.70 -5.64
CA ALA A 157 4.18 2.58 -5.68
C ALA A 157 3.51 1.27 -6.14
N GLU A 158 4.11 0.60 -7.12
CA GLU A 158 3.83 -0.80 -7.47
C GLU A 158 4.87 -1.70 -6.79
N LEU A 159 4.43 -2.68 -6.01
CA LEU A 159 5.34 -3.46 -5.15
C LEU A 159 4.81 -4.86 -4.80
N ASP A 160 5.69 -5.71 -4.26
CA ASP A 160 5.29 -7.04 -3.80
C ASP A 160 4.76 -7.02 -2.35
N ASP A 161 5.38 -6.25 -1.46
CA ASP A 161 4.92 -6.11 -0.07
C ASP A 161 5.34 -4.75 0.51
N CYS A 162 4.65 -4.28 1.55
CA CYS A 162 5.06 -3.08 2.28
C CYS A 162 4.76 -3.18 3.78
N SER A 163 5.44 -2.41 4.60
CA SER A 163 5.01 -2.23 5.98
C SER A 163 3.71 -1.42 6.02
N ARG A 164 2.86 -1.66 7.03
CA ARG A 164 1.64 -0.86 7.23
C ARG A 164 1.94 0.62 7.44
N SER A 165 3.02 0.92 8.15
CA SER A 165 3.42 2.30 8.36
C SER A 165 3.88 2.95 7.06
N ALA A 166 4.55 2.22 6.16
CA ALA A 166 4.96 2.73 4.85
C ALA A 166 3.74 3.09 4.00
N LYS A 167 2.74 2.20 3.96
CA LYS A 167 1.47 2.45 3.29
C LYS A 167 0.76 3.69 3.84
N ARG A 168 0.73 3.87 5.17
CA ARG A 168 0.16 5.06 5.80
C ARG A 168 0.93 6.34 5.48
N THR A 169 2.26 6.26 5.41
CA THR A 169 3.11 7.41 5.05
C THR A 169 2.86 7.82 3.61
N ILE A 170 2.83 6.88 2.66
CA ILE A 170 2.55 7.14 1.24
C ILE A 170 1.13 7.69 1.05
N THR A 171 0.14 7.00 1.60
CA THR A 171 -1.27 7.43 1.47
C THR A 171 -1.53 8.77 2.16
N GLY A 172 -0.88 9.04 3.29
CA GLY A 172 -0.94 10.34 3.97
C GLY A 172 -0.29 11.48 3.19
N ALA A 173 0.66 11.19 2.31
CA ALA A 173 1.25 12.16 1.37
C ALA A 173 0.46 12.26 0.05
N GLY A 174 -0.71 11.61 -0.07
CA GLY A 174 -1.52 11.60 -1.29
C GLY A 174 -1.04 10.62 -2.36
N GLY A 175 -0.20 9.64 -2.01
CA GLY A 175 0.19 8.56 -2.92
C GLY A 175 -0.68 7.30 -2.79
N PHE A 176 -0.56 6.39 -3.76
CA PHE A 176 -1.22 5.08 -3.71
C PHE A 176 -0.22 3.92 -3.63
N VAL A 177 -0.68 2.78 -3.14
CA VAL A 177 0.12 1.54 -3.09
C VAL A 177 -0.65 0.44 -3.80
N TYR A 178 -0.02 -0.15 -4.79
CA TYR A 178 -0.56 -1.26 -5.59
C TYR A 178 0.30 -2.50 -5.37
N TYR A 179 -0.35 -3.61 -5.01
CA TYR A 179 0.33 -4.88 -4.82
C TYR A 179 0.32 -5.71 -6.09
N ASN A 180 1.47 -6.21 -6.52
CA ASN A 180 1.58 -7.17 -7.61
C ASN A 180 0.70 -8.39 -7.33
N LEU A 181 -0.06 -8.86 -8.33
CA LEU A 181 -1.15 -9.83 -8.10
C LEU A 181 -0.68 -11.18 -7.54
N ASP A 182 0.56 -11.60 -7.87
CA ASP A 182 1.16 -12.85 -7.40
C ASP A 182 1.96 -12.71 -6.09
N SER A 183 1.94 -11.53 -5.48
CA SER A 183 2.80 -11.18 -4.35
C SER A 183 2.25 -11.59 -2.97
N GLU A 184 3.16 -11.66 -1.99
CA GLU A 184 2.78 -11.88 -0.60
C GLU A 184 1.95 -10.72 -0.03
N GLY A 185 2.22 -9.48 -0.44
CA GLY A 185 1.45 -8.30 -0.03
C GLY A 185 0.02 -8.38 -0.52
N PHE A 186 -0.20 -8.74 -1.79
CA PHE A 186 -1.55 -8.93 -2.34
C PHE A 186 -2.33 -10.00 -1.60
N SER A 187 -1.70 -11.13 -1.28
CA SER A 187 -2.35 -12.23 -0.52
C SER A 187 -2.80 -11.85 0.89
N LYS A 188 -2.20 -10.81 1.47
CA LYS A 188 -2.49 -10.29 2.82
C LYS A 188 -3.29 -8.98 2.79
N ALA A 189 -3.54 -8.44 1.61
CA ALA A 189 -4.19 -7.16 1.43
C ALA A 189 -5.62 -7.21 1.98
N THR A 190 -6.10 -6.05 2.41
CA THR A 190 -7.53 -5.86 2.71
C THR A 190 -8.32 -6.04 1.42
N ARG A 191 -9.63 -6.31 1.53
CA ARG A 191 -10.50 -6.41 0.36
C ARG A 191 -10.42 -5.14 -0.52
N PRO A 192 -10.51 -3.90 0.02
CA PRO A 192 -10.28 -2.69 -0.77
C PRO A 192 -8.92 -2.63 -1.46
N ALA A 193 -7.81 -2.89 -0.74
CA ALA A 193 -6.47 -2.85 -1.34
C ALA A 193 -6.29 -3.87 -2.47
N SER A 194 -6.90 -5.05 -2.33
CA SER A 194 -6.88 -6.07 -3.39
C SER A 194 -7.65 -5.61 -4.64
N VAL A 195 -8.78 -4.92 -4.46
CA VAL A 195 -9.58 -4.36 -5.55
C VAL A 195 -8.84 -3.21 -6.23
N ILE A 196 -8.27 -2.28 -5.46
CA ILE A 196 -7.44 -1.18 -5.97
C ILE A 196 -6.30 -1.73 -6.85
N SER A 197 -5.61 -2.77 -6.36
CA SER A 197 -4.48 -3.37 -7.10
C SER A 197 -4.95 -4.06 -8.39
N LYS A 198 -6.02 -4.88 -8.34
CA LYS A 198 -6.60 -5.51 -9.54
C LYS A 198 -7.04 -4.47 -10.56
N TRP A 199 -7.69 -3.41 -10.10
CA TRP A 199 -8.23 -2.34 -10.92
C TRP A 199 -7.11 -1.58 -11.65
N HIS A 200 -6.06 -1.21 -10.92
CA HIS A 200 -4.88 -0.56 -11.48
C HIS A 200 -4.21 -1.36 -12.61
N PHE A 201 -3.96 -2.66 -12.41
CA PHE A 201 -3.30 -3.51 -13.42
C PHE A 201 -4.22 -3.95 -14.57
N LYS A 202 -5.54 -3.76 -14.45
CA LYS A 202 -6.50 -4.06 -15.53
C LYS A 202 -6.71 -2.87 -16.46
N ASN A 203 -6.76 -1.65 -15.91
CA ASN A 203 -6.87 -0.43 -16.70
C ASN A 203 -5.61 -0.14 -17.55
N SER A 204 -4.48 -0.82 -17.30
CA SER A 204 -3.28 -0.73 -18.14
C SER A 204 -3.28 -1.66 -19.36
N GLY A 205 -4.28 -2.54 -19.51
CA GLY A 205 -4.43 -3.46 -20.64
C GLY A 205 -5.12 -2.83 -21.86
N ASN A 206 -4.72 -3.21 -23.07
CA ASN A 206 -5.38 -2.79 -24.32
C ASN A 206 -6.89 -3.10 -24.28
N LYS A 207 -7.72 -2.05 -24.30
CA LYS A 207 -9.18 -2.17 -24.41
C LYS A 207 -9.55 -2.71 -25.80
N ASN A 208 -10.40 -3.73 -25.84
CA ASN A 208 -10.94 -4.26 -27.09
C ASN A 208 -11.80 -3.19 -27.79
N GLU A 209 -11.86 -3.24 -29.13
CA GLU A 209 -12.59 -2.24 -29.92
C GLU A 209 -14.12 -2.46 -29.97
N ASP A 210 -14.63 -3.66 -29.64
CA ASP A 210 -16.06 -3.99 -29.79
C ASP A 210 -16.85 -4.00 -28.47
N LYS A 211 -17.25 -2.80 -28.06
CA LYS A 211 -17.94 -2.53 -26.78
C LYS A 211 -19.28 -3.27 -26.60
N VAL A 212 -19.96 -3.61 -27.70
CA VAL A 212 -21.28 -4.27 -27.63
C VAL A 212 -21.13 -5.77 -27.32
N ASP A 213 -20.10 -6.42 -27.87
CA ASP A 213 -19.82 -7.82 -27.55
C ASP A 213 -19.40 -8.00 -26.08
N ASP A 214 -18.70 -7.01 -25.51
CA ASP A 214 -18.36 -7.00 -24.09
C ASP A 214 -19.61 -6.91 -23.20
N LEU A 215 -20.59 -6.06 -23.55
CA LEU A 215 -21.86 -5.97 -22.82
C LEU A 215 -22.65 -7.28 -22.85
N ASN A 216 -22.75 -7.95 -24.01
CA ASN A 216 -23.41 -9.24 -24.12
C ASN A 216 -22.73 -10.32 -23.27
N LYS A 217 -21.39 -10.31 -23.22
CA LYS A 217 -20.63 -11.21 -22.36
C LYS A 217 -20.91 -10.97 -20.87
N TYR A 218 -21.01 -9.71 -20.45
CA TYR A 218 -21.38 -9.38 -19.07
C TYR A 218 -22.83 -9.77 -18.75
N LEU A 219 -23.75 -9.63 -19.72
CA LEU A 219 -25.12 -10.09 -19.58
C LEU A 219 -25.18 -11.62 -19.38
N GLU A 220 -24.52 -12.40 -20.22
CA GLU A 220 -24.46 -13.86 -20.08
C GLU A 220 -23.90 -14.29 -18.72
N LYS A 221 -22.86 -13.60 -18.24
CA LYS A 221 -22.25 -13.85 -16.93
C LYS A 221 -23.27 -13.61 -15.81
N VAL A 222 -23.96 -12.47 -15.85
CA VAL A 222 -24.96 -12.11 -14.85
C VAL A 222 -26.19 -13.02 -14.90
N GLU A 223 -26.68 -13.39 -16.09
CA GLU A 223 -27.79 -14.34 -16.26
C GLU A 223 -27.45 -15.75 -15.72
N SER A 224 -26.17 -16.10 -15.68
CA SER A 224 -25.71 -17.37 -15.08
C SER A 224 -25.75 -17.38 -13.55
N GLY A 225 -26.03 -16.22 -12.92
CA GLY A 225 -26.03 -16.03 -11.46
C GLY A 225 -24.69 -15.56 -10.90
N GLU A 226 -23.73 -15.22 -11.76
CA GLU A 226 -22.43 -14.66 -11.32
C GLU A 226 -22.51 -13.14 -11.12
N THR A 227 -21.62 -12.61 -10.28
CA THR A 227 -21.44 -11.17 -10.07
C THR A 227 -20.27 -10.64 -10.90
N LEU A 228 -20.28 -9.34 -11.17
CA LEU A 228 -19.17 -8.66 -11.82
C LEU A 228 -18.07 -8.30 -10.82
N GLU A 229 -16.82 -8.38 -11.25
CA GLU A 229 -15.69 -7.84 -10.50
C GLU A 229 -15.67 -6.32 -10.64
N PHE A 230 -15.12 -5.63 -9.63
CA PHE A 230 -15.13 -4.17 -9.58
C PHE A 230 -14.54 -3.49 -10.82
N HIS A 231 -13.45 -4.03 -11.38
CA HIS A 231 -12.83 -3.45 -12.58
C HIS A 231 -13.68 -3.62 -13.85
N GLU A 232 -14.58 -4.60 -13.90
CA GLU A 232 -15.45 -4.86 -15.06
C GLU A 232 -16.54 -3.78 -15.16
N PHE A 233 -16.82 -3.09 -14.05
CA PHE A 233 -17.83 -2.04 -13.98
C PHE A 233 -17.43 -0.77 -14.75
N ASP A 234 -16.14 -0.47 -14.87
CA ASP A 234 -15.66 0.64 -15.71
C ASP A 234 -15.96 0.39 -17.18
N ASP A 235 -15.64 -0.80 -17.66
CA ASP A 235 -15.91 -1.21 -19.04
C ASP A 235 -17.42 -1.22 -19.30
N LEU A 236 -18.22 -1.70 -18.34
CA LEU A 236 -19.68 -1.70 -18.41
C LEU A 236 -20.25 -0.27 -18.54
N VAL A 237 -19.83 0.65 -17.67
CA VAL A 237 -20.27 2.05 -17.71
C VAL A 237 -19.82 2.71 -19.02
N GLU A 238 -18.55 2.54 -19.41
CA GLU A 238 -18.01 3.12 -20.64
C GLU A 238 -18.70 2.59 -21.90
N ALA A 239 -18.94 1.27 -21.96
CA ALA A 239 -19.63 0.63 -23.08
C ALA A 239 -21.11 1.01 -23.12
N GLY A 240 -21.78 1.09 -21.97
CA GLY A 240 -23.16 1.56 -21.85
C GLY A 240 -23.32 3.01 -22.34
N GLN A 241 -22.41 3.90 -21.94
CA GLN A 241 -22.44 5.30 -22.37
C GLN A 241 -22.18 5.47 -23.87
N ALA A 242 -21.28 4.65 -24.43
CA ALA A 242 -20.83 4.78 -25.81
C ALA A 242 -21.70 4.02 -26.83
N ALA A 243 -22.32 2.90 -26.44
CA ALA A 243 -22.96 1.98 -27.36
C ALA A 243 -24.43 1.72 -27.02
N ASP A 244 -24.72 1.05 -25.89
CA ASP A 244 -26.08 0.63 -25.54
C ASP A 244 -26.36 0.81 -24.03
N PRO A 245 -27.02 1.93 -23.64
CA PRO A 245 -27.36 2.17 -22.25
C PRO A 245 -28.40 1.20 -21.68
N GLU A 246 -29.30 0.67 -22.51
CA GLU A 246 -30.37 -0.23 -22.06
C GLU A 246 -29.77 -1.58 -21.68
N LEU A 247 -28.89 -2.12 -22.53
CA LEU A 247 -28.17 -3.36 -22.25
C LEU A 247 -27.28 -3.23 -21.01
N ALA A 248 -26.55 -2.11 -20.87
CA ALA A 248 -25.73 -1.88 -19.68
C ALA A 248 -26.56 -1.81 -18.39
N TYR A 249 -27.74 -1.17 -18.45
CA TYR A 249 -28.67 -1.13 -17.32
C TYR A 249 -29.19 -2.54 -16.95
N GLU A 250 -29.51 -3.38 -17.93
CA GLU A 250 -29.92 -4.77 -17.67
C GLU A 250 -28.81 -5.57 -16.96
N VAL A 251 -27.55 -5.42 -17.40
CA VAL A 251 -26.40 -6.04 -16.76
C VAL A 251 -26.23 -5.54 -15.32
N MET A 252 -26.28 -4.22 -15.10
CA MET A 252 -26.17 -3.63 -13.75
C MET A 252 -27.28 -4.16 -12.82
N ARG A 253 -28.50 -4.26 -13.35
CA ARG A 253 -29.64 -4.76 -12.60
C ARG A 253 -29.46 -6.23 -12.24
N GLY A 254 -29.08 -7.08 -13.19
CA GLY A 254 -28.88 -8.49 -12.89
C GLY A 254 -27.70 -8.70 -11.91
N HIS A 255 -26.63 -7.89 -12.02
CA HIS A 255 -25.54 -7.92 -11.05
C HIS A 255 -26.06 -7.63 -9.63
N ALA A 256 -26.91 -6.60 -9.49
CA ALA A 256 -27.54 -6.24 -8.23
C ALA A 256 -28.48 -7.33 -7.68
N GLU A 257 -29.19 -8.04 -8.56
CA GLU A 257 -30.06 -9.17 -8.18
C GLU A 257 -29.26 -10.40 -7.70
N ASN A 258 -28.00 -10.57 -8.14
CA ASN A 258 -27.12 -11.67 -7.74
C ASN A 258 -26.29 -11.39 -6.47
N LEU A 259 -26.41 -10.20 -5.86
CA LEU A 259 -25.70 -9.86 -4.62
C LEU A 259 -26.48 -10.36 -3.40
N ASP A 260 -25.90 -11.32 -2.67
CA ASP A 260 -26.47 -11.86 -1.43
C ASP A 260 -26.07 -11.03 -0.19
N ASP A 261 -24.77 -10.83 0.02
CA ASP A 261 -24.19 -10.13 1.18
C ASP A 261 -23.41 -8.88 0.69
N LEU A 262 -24.07 -7.72 0.69
CA LEU A 262 -23.44 -6.48 0.20
C LEU A 262 -22.30 -6.04 1.11
N ASP A 263 -21.10 -5.92 0.53
CA ASP A 263 -19.96 -5.25 1.15
C ASP A 263 -19.85 -3.77 0.71
N GLY A 264 -18.92 -3.03 1.32
CA GLY A 264 -18.75 -1.60 1.00
C GLY A 264 -18.29 -1.33 -0.44
N ILE A 265 -17.66 -2.31 -1.11
CA ILE A 265 -17.18 -2.20 -2.48
C ILE A 265 -18.33 -2.49 -3.46
N ASP A 266 -19.16 -3.48 -3.17
CA ASP A 266 -20.37 -3.76 -3.94
C ASP A 266 -21.29 -2.53 -3.95
N VAL A 267 -21.43 -1.86 -2.79
CA VAL A 267 -22.23 -0.63 -2.66
C VAL A 267 -21.72 0.49 -3.55
N ILE A 268 -20.41 0.61 -3.77
CA ILE A 268 -19.86 1.58 -4.73
C ILE A 268 -20.39 1.28 -6.14
N ASN A 269 -20.37 0.02 -6.59
CA ASN A 269 -20.92 -0.35 -7.90
C ASN A 269 -22.43 -0.12 -7.99
N ILE A 270 -23.17 -0.31 -6.90
CA ILE A 270 -24.60 0.01 -6.84
C ILE A 270 -24.83 1.53 -6.90
N MET A 271 -24.01 2.35 -6.24
CA MET A 271 -24.06 3.81 -6.35
C MET A 271 -23.79 4.28 -7.78
N ARG A 272 -22.80 3.69 -8.45
CA ARG A 272 -22.53 3.90 -9.89
C ARG A 272 -23.74 3.51 -10.76
N SER A 273 -24.36 2.37 -10.46
CA SER A 273 -25.53 1.89 -11.19
C SER A 273 -26.75 2.80 -11.03
N ARG A 274 -26.96 3.34 -9.82
CA ARG A 274 -28.00 4.32 -9.52
C ARG A 274 -27.82 5.59 -10.36
N GLU A 275 -26.63 6.18 -10.32
CA GLU A 275 -26.35 7.41 -11.08
C GLU A 275 -26.43 7.18 -12.60
N PHE A 276 -26.04 5.99 -13.07
CA PHE A 276 -26.19 5.63 -14.48
C PHE A 276 -27.67 5.55 -14.88
N ALA A 277 -28.50 4.92 -14.05
CA ALA A 277 -29.94 4.85 -14.25
C ALA A 277 -30.57 6.25 -14.30
N ASP A 278 -30.20 7.14 -13.38
CA ASP A 278 -30.68 8.52 -13.36
C ASP A 278 -30.30 9.30 -14.62
N LYS A 279 -29.03 9.18 -15.03
CA LYS A 279 -28.45 9.84 -16.22
C LYS A 279 -29.18 9.46 -17.51
N TYR A 280 -29.59 8.20 -17.64
CA TYR A 280 -30.28 7.67 -18.82
C TYR A 280 -31.81 7.51 -18.65
N HIS A 281 -32.37 7.96 -17.53
CA HIS A 281 -33.80 7.92 -17.22
C HIS A 281 -34.40 6.51 -17.11
N PHE A 282 -33.61 5.55 -16.61
CA PHE A 282 -34.09 4.24 -16.17
C PHE A 282 -34.60 4.31 -14.72
N ASP A 283 -35.17 3.21 -14.21
CA ASP A 283 -35.67 3.14 -12.84
C ASP A 283 -34.52 2.86 -11.85
N PRO A 284 -34.17 3.79 -10.94
CA PRO A 284 -33.10 3.60 -9.96
C PRO A 284 -33.57 2.82 -8.72
N SER A 285 -34.87 2.53 -8.59
CA SER A 285 -35.49 2.04 -7.35
C SER A 285 -34.82 0.79 -6.76
N VAL A 286 -34.36 -0.13 -7.61
CA VAL A 286 -33.67 -1.36 -7.18
C VAL A 286 -32.35 -1.03 -6.48
N PHE A 287 -31.58 -0.09 -7.05
CA PHE A 287 -30.29 0.33 -6.51
C PHE A 287 -30.47 1.16 -5.23
N GLU A 288 -31.45 2.08 -5.21
CA GLU A 288 -31.78 2.86 -4.01
C GLU A 288 -32.17 1.99 -2.82
N GLN A 289 -32.95 0.93 -3.06
CA GLN A 289 -33.35 -0.03 -2.02
C GLN A 289 -32.14 -0.78 -1.44
N LEU A 290 -31.21 -1.21 -2.30
CA LEU A 290 -29.98 -1.90 -1.87
C LEU A 290 -29.05 -0.98 -1.09
N ILE A 291 -28.82 0.25 -1.56
CA ILE A 291 -28.03 1.27 -0.87
C ILE A 291 -28.65 1.56 0.51
N GLY A 292 -29.95 1.82 0.55
CA GLY A 292 -30.67 2.07 1.80
C GLY A 292 -30.60 0.89 2.77
N SER A 293 -30.71 -0.34 2.27
CA SER A 293 -30.57 -1.56 3.08
C SER A 293 -29.17 -1.71 3.68
N TYR A 294 -28.12 -1.38 2.91
CA TYR A 294 -26.74 -1.46 3.39
C TYR A 294 -26.40 -0.37 4.41
N LEU A 295 -26.77 0.88 4.12
CA LEU A 295 -26.54 2.01 5.03
C LEU A 295 -27.35 1.86 6.32
N GLY A 296 -28.53 1.23 6.25
CA GLY A 296 -29.39 0.98 7.40
C GLY A 296 -29.94 2.27 8.01
N ASP A 297 -30.10 2.29 9.33
CA ASP A 297 -30.69 3.43 10.07
C ASP A 297 -29.69 4.59 10.31
N LEU A 298 -28.72 4.80 9.42
CA LEU A 298 -27.82 5.94 9.51
C LEU A 298 -28.56 7.22 9.09
N ASP A 299 -28.85 8.06 10.07
CA ASP A 299 -29.49 9.37 9.87
C ASP A 299 -28.61 10.48 10.50
N PRO A 300 -27.41 10.73 9.95
CA PRO A 300 -26.59 11.85 10.39
C PRO A 300 -27.25 13.17 9.99
N SER A 301 -27.17 14.18 10.85
CA SER A 301 -27.65 15.52 10.48
C SER A 301 -26.81 16.10 9.33
N ASP A 302 -27.39 17.04 8.57
CA ASP A 302 -26.66 17.76 7.51
C ASP A 302 -25.36 18.40 8.06
N GLU A 303 -25.42 18.98 9.27
CA GLU A 303 -24.24 19.52 9.96
C GLU A 303 -23.16 18.45 10.23
N GLN A 304 -23.54 17.22 10.55
CA GLN A 304 -22.58 16.11 10.76
C GLN A 304 -21.95 15.69 9.44
N LEU A 305 -22.72 15.61 8.36
CA LEU A 305 -22.20 15.31 7.03
C LEU A 305 -21.26 16.43 6.55
N GLU A 306 -21.63 17.70 6.73
CA GLU A 306 -20.76 18.83 6.41
C GLU A 306 -19.44 18.76 7.19
N LEU A 307 -19.49 18.46 8.50
CA LEU A 307 -18.29 18.30 9.33
C LEU A 307 -17.39 17.14 8.85
N LEU A 308 -17.98 16.02 8.43
CA LEU A 308 -17.23 14.88 7.89
C LEU A 308 -16.60 15.17 6.53
N ARG A 309 -17.22 16.05 5.74
CA ARG A 309 -16.71 16.50 4.44
C ARG A 309 -15.59 17.54 4.57
N ILE A 310 -15.36 18.11 5.75
CA ILE A 310 -14.27 19.08 5.96
C ILE A 310 -12.92 18.41 5.65
N GLY A 311 -12.20 18.98 4.68
CA GLY A 311 -10.92 18.46 4.21
C GLY A 311 -11.05 17.40 3.11
N MET A 312 -12.25 17.07 2.63
CA MET A 312 -12.40 16.29 1.40
C MET A 312 -12.30 17.22 0.18
N SER A 313 -11.75 16.72 -0.94
CA SER A 313 -11.74 17.45 -2.21
C SER A 313 -13.16 17.60 -2.73
N GLU A 314 -13.39 18.68 -3.46
CA GLU A 314 -14.61 18.88 -4.24
C GLU A 314 -14.70 17.92 -5.44
N ASN A 315 -13.58 17.33 -5.88
CA ASN A 315 -13.53 16.34 -6.97
C ASN A 315 -13.03 15.00 -6.43
N TYR A 316 -13.88 14.30 -5.67
CA TYR A 316 -13.54 13.01 -5.08
C TYR A 316 -13.71 11.90 -6.12
N SER A 317 -12.64 11.15 -6.42
CA SER A 317 -12.70 10.06 -7.41
C SER A 317 -13.08 8.72 -6.79
N VAL A 318 -13.49 7.75 -7.61
CA VAL A 318 -13.72 6.37 -7.17
C VAL A 318 -12.46 5.75 -6.53
N GLU A 319 -11.28 6.09 -7.03
CA GLU A 319 -10.01 5.66 -6.45
C GLU A 319 -9.80 6.21 -5.04
N ASP A 320 -10.15 7.48 -4.82
CA ASP A 320 -10.10 8.13 -3.50
C ASP A 320 -11.06 7.45 -2.52
N VAL A 321 -12.25 7.04 -2.98
CA VAL A 321 -13.23 6.28 -2.18
C VAL A 321 -12.63 4.95 -1.73
N LEU A 322 -12.08 4.18 -2.66
CA LEU A 322 -11.48 2.89 -2.34
C LEU A 322 -10.30 3.05 -1.37
N ALA A 323 -9.46 4.06 -1.57
CA ALA A 323 -8.35 4.35 -0.67
C ALA A 323 -8.83 4.77 0.73
N GLY A 324 -9.94 5.50 0.84
CA GLY A 324 -10.56 5.82 2.12
C GLY A 324 -11.09 4.58 2.85
N LEU A 325 -11.78 3.68 2.14
CA LEU A 325 -12.20 2.39 2.70
C LEU A 325 -10.99 1.58 3.20
N ASP A 326 -9.94 1.51 2.40
CA ASP A 326 -8.71 0.81 2.78
C ASP A 326 -8.07 1.40 4.05
N ARG A 327 -8.04 2.74 4.19
CA ARG A 327 -7.59 3.42 5.42
C ARG A 327 -8.44 3.06 6.64
N ILE A 328 -9.76 2.91 6.48
CA ILE A 328 -10.65 2.47 7.55
C ILE A 328 -10.25 1.05 7.99
N HIS A 329 -10.10 0.11 7.07
CA HIS A 329 -9.68 -1.26 7.39
C HIS A 329 -8.32 -1.32 8.11
N ASP A 330 -7.35 -0.52 7.64
CA ASP A 330 -6.01 -0.46 8.23
C ASP A 330 -6.00 0.16 9.63
N ARG A 331 -6.91 1.11 9.91
CA ARG A 331 -7.04 1.74 11.23
C ARG A 331 -7.42 0.73 12.32
N PHE A 332 -8.24 -0.25 11.99
CA PHE A 332 -8.70 -1.27 12.94
C PHE A 332 -7.75 -2.46 13.09
N HIS A 333 -6.63 -2.47 12.37
CA HIS A 333 -5.56 -3.47 12.49
C HIS A 333 -4.62 -3.18 13.68
N ILE A 334 -5.19 -3.01 14.88
CA ILE A 334 -4.48 -2.69 16.13
C ILE A 334 -4.63 -3.86 17.12
N ALA A 335 -3.59 -4.12 17.92
CA ALA A 335 -3.52 -5.22 18.90
C ALA A 335 -4.73 -5.32 19.86
N GLN A 336 -5.43 -4.21 20.11
CA GLN A 336 -6.65 -4.18 20.93
C GLN A 336 -7.78 -5.07 20.37
N TYR A 337 -7.77 -5.32 19.06
CA TYR A 337 -8.79 -6.11 18.35
C TYR A 337 -8.32 -7.52 17.99
N ASP A 338 -7.07 -7.91 18.28
CA ASP A 338 -6.52 -9.23 17.90
C ASP A 338 -7.35 -10.39 18.48
N ASP A 339 -7.85 -10.22 19.72
CA ASP A 339 -8.71 -11.21 20.40
C ASP A 339 -10.22 -10.91 20.26
N ARG A 340 -10.60 -9.92 19.43
CA ARG A 340 -11.98 -9.39 19.32
C ARG A 340 -12.38 -9.13 17.86
N SER A 341 -12.31 -10.16 17.02
CA SER A 341 -12.62 -10.05 15.58
C SER A 341 -14.03 -9.53 15.29
N GLU A 342 -15.04 -10.01 16.01
CA GLU A 342 -16.44 -9.58 15.79
C GLU A 342 -16.64 -8.09 16.06
N LEU A 343 -16.07 -7.57 17.16
CA LEU A 343 -16.14 -6.14 17.47
C LEU A 343 -15.36 -5.30 16.46
N ARG A 344 -14.28 -5.85 15.91
CA ARG A 344 -13.49 -5.21 14.87
C ARG A 344 -14.31 -5.05 13.59
N GLU A 345 -14.96 -6.12 13.14
CA GLU A 345 -15.81 -6.14 11.95
C GLU A 345 -17.00 -5.21 12.10
N GLN A 346 -17.66 -5.21 13.26
CA GLN A 346 -18.76 -4.27 13.54
C GLN A 346 -18.31 -2.81 13.44
N ARG A 347 -17.15 -2.45 14.00
CA ARG A 347 -16.63 -1.09 13.94
C ARG A 347 -16.21 -0.67 12.54
N ILE A 348 -15.60 -1.58 11.78
CA ILE A 348 -15.28 -1.34 10.38
C ILE A 348 -16.57 -1.05 9.62
N ALA A 349 -17.59 -1.92 9.72
CA ALA A 349 -18.86 -1.74 9.02
C ALA A 349 -19.58 -0.43 9.39
N GLU A 350 -19.55 -0.02 10.67
CA GLU A 350 -20.08 1.28 11.11
C GLU A 350 -19.36 2.45 10.42
N GLU A 351 -18.03 2.46 10.41
CA GLU A 351 -17.24 3.54 9.80
C GLU A 351 -17.33 3.53 8.27
N GLU A 352 -17.37 2.36 7.63
CA GLU A 352 -17.52 2.21 6.19
C GLU A 352 -18.85 2.79 5.70
N ARG A 353 -19.96 2.42 6.34
CA ARG A 353 -21.28 2.94 5.97
C ARG A 353 -21.36 4.46 6.14
N MET A 354 -20.83 4.99 7.25
CA MET A 354 -20.76 6.43 7.47
C MET A 354 -19.90 7.14 6.43
N TYR A 355 -18.78 6.53 6.05
CA TYR A 355 -17.89 7.07 5.02
C TYR A 355 -18.55 7.08 3.64
N LEU A 356 -19.15 5.96 3.23
CA LEU A 356 -19.85 5.85 1.94
C LEU A 356 -21.02 6.82 1.83
N LEU A 357 -21.83 6.96 2.88
CA LEU A 357 -22.88 7.97 2.95
C LEU A 357 -22.33 9.40 2.81
N THR A 358 -21.14 9.66 3.37
CA THR A 358 -20.50 10.98 3.29
C THR A 358 -20.07 11.31 1.86
N VAL A 359 -19.43 10.35 1.16
CA VAL A 359 -18.87 10.54 -0.19
C VAL A 359 -19.91 10.45 -1.31
N ASP A 360 -21.05 9.81 -1.09
CA ASP A 360 -22.10 9.64 -2.11
C ASP A 360 -22.60 10.96 -2.70
N GLY A 361 -22.59 12.04 -1.90
CA GLY A 361 -22.95 13.39 -2.36
C GLY A 361 -21.78 14.23 -2.89
N LEU A 362 -20.58 13.67 -2.99
CA LEU A 362 -19.35 14.36 -3.45
C LEU A 362 -18.76 13.75 -4.73
N VAL A 363 -19.00 12.46 -4.96
CA VAL A 363 -18.43 11.71 -6.10
C VAL A 363 -19.39 11.79 -7.27
N ASP A 364 -18.85 12.07 -8.45
CA ASP A 364 -19.51 11.79 -9.73
C ASP A 364 -19.17 10.34 -10.10
N TRP A 365 -20.15 9.44 -10.00
CA TRP A 365 -19.92 8.01 -10.12
C TRP A 365 -19.89 7.51 -11.58
N VAL A 366 -20.28 8.33 -12.58
CA VAL A 366 -20.60 7.87 -13.96
C VAL A 366 -20.06 8.72 -15.11
#